data_AF-A0AAV2QJV3-F1
#
_entry.id   AF-A0AAV2QJV3-F1
#
_cell.length_a   1.000
_cell.length_b   1.000
_cell.length_c   1.000
_cell.angle_alpha   90.00
_cell.angle_beta   90.00
_cell.angle_gamma   90.00
#
_symmetry.space_group_name_H-M   'P 1'
#
loop_
_entity.id
_entity.type
_entity.pdbx_description
1 polymer ?
#
loop_
_entity_poly.entity_id
_entity_poly.type
_entity_poly.pdbx_seq_one_letter_code
_entity_poly.pdbx_strand_id
1 'polypeptide(L)'
;ITLSFWGFSRVHWTEQRGNQTTNFNSVEEYYVNEFLLRGDGKNKEMLPPGDHMFNFSFVLPEEIPSSFESYIGQVRHQCKATLIIPMGFNKNCHKPYSVNTLYDLNLDPLSKVP
;
A
#
# COMPACT_ATOMS: atom_id res chain seq x y z
N ILE A 1 -16.41 -9.32 -3.58
CA ILE A 1 -15.35 -8.89 -2.64
C ILE A 1 -14.07 -8.75 -3.43
N THR A 2 -13.43 -7.59 -3.40
CA THR A 2 -12.15 -7.34 -4.06
C THR A 2 -11.05 -7.12 -3.03
N LEU A 3 -9.84 -7.59 -3.35
CA LEU A 3 -8.62 -7.21 -2.65
C LEU A 3 -7.79 -6.31 -3.55
N SER A 4 -7.15 -5.33 -2.94
CA SER A 4 -6.15 -4.48 -3.59
C SER A 4 -4.88 -4.49 -2.75
N PHE A 5 -3.76 -4.82 -3.37
CA PHE A 5 -2.43 -4.70 -2.79
C PHE A 5 -1.77 -3.46 -3.35
N TRP A 6 -1.22 -2.63 -2.46
CA TRP A 6 -0.65 -1.35 -2.82
C TRP A 6 0.62 -1.08 -2.03
N GLY A 7 1.73 -0.88 -2.73
CA GLY A 7 3.00 -0.41 -2.20
C GLY A 7 3.29 0.98 -2.76
N PHE A 8 3.54 1.95 -1.89
CA PHE A 8 3.78 3.33 -2.28
C PHE A 8 4.69 4.05 -1.28
N SER A 9 5.34 5.11 -1.74
CA SER A 9 5.96 6.10 -0.87
C SER A 9 5.22 7.42 -0.93
N ARG A 10 5.34 8.18 0.16
CA ARG A 10 4.86 9.55 0.22
C ARG A 10 5.86 10.38 0.99
N VAL A 11 6.28 11.49 0.41
CA VAL A 11 7.14 12.47 1.05
C VAL A 11 6.46 13.83 1.09
N HIS A 12 6.76 14.58 2.14
CA HIS A 12 6.34 15.96 2.33
C HIS A 12 7.37 16.69 3.19
N TRP A 13 7.83 17.85 2.72
CA TRP A 13 8.65 18.75 3.51
C TRP A 13 8.33 20.19 3.18
N THR A 14 8.73 21.09 4.06
CA THR A 14 8.47 22.53 3.95
C THR A 14 9.80 23.26 4.00
N GLU A 15 10.03 24.17 3.05
CA GLU A 15 11.18 25.08 3.06
C GLU A 15 10.72 26.50 3.37
N GLN A 16 11.49 27.21 4.19
CA GLN A 16 11.28 28.63 4.46
C GLN A 16 12.43 29.45 3.85
N ARG A 17 12.08 30.50 3.11
CA ARG A 17 13.01 31.50 2.57
C ARG A 17 12.48 32.88 2.92
N GLY A 18 13.03 33.48 3.97
CA GLY A 18 12.54 34.74 4.53
C GLY A 18 11.09 34.60 5.01
N ASN A 19 10.20 35.48 4.54
CA ASN A 19 8.76 35.41 4.87
C ASN A 19 7.97 34.43 3.97
N GLN A 20 8.64 33.75 3.04
CA GLN A 20 7.98 32.80 2.14
C GLN A 20 8.16 31.36 2.65
N THR A 21 7.06 30.63 2.71
CA THR A 21 7.02 29.19 3.02
C THR A 21 6.57 28.43 1.78
N THR A 22 7.33 27.43 1.37
CA THR A 22 7.03 26.58 0.21
C THR A 22 6.88 25.13 0.67
N ASN A 23 5.78 24.49 0.28
CA ASN A 23 5.52 23.08 0.59
C ASN A 23 5.85 22.21 -0.62
N PHE A 24 6.60 21.14 -0.38
CA PHE A 24 6.94 20.13 -1.36
C PHE A 24 6.31 18.81 -0.94
N ASN A 25 5.78 18.07 -1.91
CA ASN A 25 5.28 16.73 -1.70
C ASN A 25 5.47 15.89 -2.95
N SER A 26 5.60 14.59 -2.76
CA SER A 26 5.63 13.61 -3.84
C SER A 26 5.04 12.30 -3.37
N VAL A 27 4.47 11.54 -4.31
CA VAL A 27 3.97 10.18 -4.12
C VAL A 27 4.50 9.33 -5.26
N GLU A 28 5.00 8.16 -4.92
CA GLU A 28 5.46 7.16 -5.88
C GLU A 28 4.78 5.83 -5.60
N GLU A 29 4.28 5.18 -6.64
CA GLU A 29 3.64 3.86 -6.53
C GLU A 29 4.59 2.79 -7.05
N TYR A 30 4.88 1.80 -6.22
CA TYR A 30 5.74 0.66 -6.58
C TYR A 30 4.94 -0.46 -7.23
N TYR A 31 3.73 -0.70 -6.73
CA TYR A 31 2.80 -1.65 -7.32
C TYR A 31 1.36 -1.39 -6.87
N VAL A 32 0.43 -1.69 -7.76
CA VAL A 32 -1.01 -1.75 -7.50
C VAL A 32 -1.54 -3.02 -8.17
N ASN A 33 -2.08 -3.94 -7.38
CA ASN A 33 -2.66 -5.18 -7.91
C ASN A 33 -4.03 -5.40 -7.30
N GLU A 34 -5.04 -5.57 -8.15
CA GLU A 34 -6.40 -5.86 -7.73
C GLU A 34 -6.79 -7.29 -8.08
N PHE A 35 -7.44 -7.97 -7.14
CA PHE A 35 -7.88 -9.35 -7.25
C PHE A 35 -9.35 -9.45 -6.85
N LEU A 36 -10.11 -10.24 -7.60
CA LEU A 36 -11.48 -10.59 -7.25
C LEU A 36 -11.46 -11.85 -6.38
N LEU A 37 -11.76 -11.72 -5.10
CA LEU A 37 -11.87 -12.87 -4.19
C LEU A 37 -13.18 -13.63 -4.33
N ARG A 38 -14.27 -12.90 -4.56
CA ARG A 38 -15.61 -13.48 -4.61
C ARG A 38 -16.55 -12.62 -5.45
N GLY A 39 -17.44 -13.29 -6.15
CA GLY A 39 -18.33 -12.71 -7.15
C GLY A 39 -17.64 -12.54 -8.49
N ASP A 40 -18.32 -11.86 -9.41
CA ASP A 40 -17.87 -11.57 -10.78
C ASP A 40 -17.86 -10.04 -11.07
N GLY A 41 -18.10 -9.23 -10.04
CA GLY A 41 -18.22 -7.77 -10.14
C GLY A 41 -19.48 -7.26 -10.86
N LYS A 42 -20.38 -8.16 -11.30
CA LYS A 42 -21.55 -7.83 -12.12
C LYS A 42 -22.86 -8.31 -11.50
N ASN A 43 -22.86 -9.53 -10.97
CA ASN A 43 -24.02 -10.17 -10.40
C ASN A 43 -24.08 -9.95 -8.89
N LYS A 44 -25.31 -9.77 -8.39
CA LYS A 44 -25.57 -9.70 -6.95
C LYS A 44 -25.43 -11.10 -6.38
N GLU A 45 -24.43 -11.30 -5.54
CA GLU A 45 -24.24 -12.54 -4.80
C GLU A 45 -24.69 -12.31 -3.34
N MET A 46 -25.53 -13.20 -2.83
CA MET A 46 -25.99 -13.16 -1.45
C MET A 46 -25.17 -14.12 -0.61
N LEU A 47 -24.53 -13.62 0.44
CA LEU A 47 -23.88 -14.48 1.43
C LEU A 47 -24.94 -14.98 2.41
N PRO A 48 -25.03 -16.30 2.65
CA PRO A 48 -25.95 -16.82 3.66
C PRO A 48 -25.54 -16.36 5.07
N PRO A 49 -26.45 -16.38 6.05
CA PRO A 49 -26.10 -16.08 7.43
C PRO A 49 -24.98 -16.99 7.94
N GLY A 50 -23.99 -16.42 8.63
CA GLY A 50 -22.86 -17.15 9.20
C GLY A 50 -21.52 -16.45 8.96
N ASP A 51 -20.46 -17.11 9.41
CA ASP A 51 -19.08 -16.63 9.24
C ASP A 51 -18.50 -17.13 7.92
N HIS A 52 -17.86 -16.21 7.19
CA HIS A 52 -17.27 -16.48 5.88
C HIS A 52 -15.77 -16.18 5.91
N MET A 53 -14.95 -17.13 5.48
CA MET A 53 -13.50 -16.97 5.39
C MET A 53 -13.05 -17.16 3.94
N PHE A 54 -12.38 -16.14 3.40
CA PHE A 54 -11.86 -16.14 2.04
C PHE A 54 -10.34 -16.10 2.09
N ASN A 55 -9.70 -17.23 1.84
CA ASN A 55 -8.25 -17.33 1.82
C ASN A 55 -7.68 -16.72 0.54
N PHE A 56 -6.53 -16.08 0.65
CA PHE A 56 -5.85 -15.44 -0.47
C PHE A 56 -4.34 -15.56 -0.31
N SER A 57 -3.63 -15.41 -1.43
CA SER A 57 -2.18 -15.32 -1.47
C SER A 57 -1.79 -14.26 -2.49
N PHE A 58 -0.73 -13.53 -2.19
CA PHE A 58 -0.15 -12.53 -3.07
C PHE A 58 1.36 -12.62 -2.96
N VAL A 59 2.03 -12.70 -4.10
CA VAL A 59 3.49 -12.66 -4.18
C VAL A 59 3.88 -11.21 -4.44
N LEU A 60 4.72 -10.66 -3.56
CA LEU A 60 5.23 -9.30 -3.71
C LEU A 60 6.12 -9.22 -4.96
N PRO A 61 6.08 -8.12 -5.72
CA PRO A 61 7.04 -7.88 -6.79
C PRO A 61 8.48 -7.87 -6.26
N GLU A 62 9.42 -8.22 -7.13
CA GLU A 62 10.85 -8.08 -6.84
C GLU A 62 11.26 -6.60 -6.81
N GLU A 63 12.41 -6.29 -6.19
CA GLU A 63 13.02 -4.95 -6.18
C GLU A 63 12.17 -3.81 -5.59
N ILE A 64 11.15 -4.14 -4.77
CA ILE A 64 10.40 -3.13 -4.02
C ILE A 64 11.23 -2.60 -2.83
N PRO A 65 11.01 -1.36 -2.37
CA PRO A 65 11.74 -0.85 -1.21
C PRO A 65 11.27 -1.46 0.12
N SER A 66 12.13 -1.41 1.13
CA SER A 66 11.74 -1.69 2.52
C SER A 66 10.75 -0.68 3.04
N SER A 67 9.88 -1.12 3.96
CA SER A 67 8.99 -0.24 4.69
C SER A 67 9.77 0.75 5.55
N PHE A 68 9.35 2.00 5.55
CA PHE A 68 10.06 3.10 6.21
C PHE A 68 9.08 4.15 6.71
N GLU A 69 9.39 4.78 7.83
CA GLU A 69 8.58 5.85 8.43
C GLU A 69 9.52 6.93 8.97
N SER A 70 9.26 8.19 8.65
CA SER A 70 10.03 9.36 9.08
C SER A 70 9.14 10.61 9.16
N TYR A 71 9.71 11.72 9.64
CA TYR A 71 9.00 13.00 9.71
C TYR A 71 8.72 13.64 8.34
N ILE A 72 9.54 13.33 7.32
CA ILE A 72 9.37 13.85 5.95
C ILE A 72 8.67 12.89 5.01
N GLY A 73 8.40 11.65 5.44
CA GLY A 73 7.79 10.67 4.54
C GLY A 73 7.88 9.23 4.99
N GLN A 74 7.26 8.38 4.20
CA GLN A 74 7.05 6.97 4.50
C GLN A 74 7.07 6.11 3.23
N VAL A 75 7.43 4.85 3.39
CA VAL A 75 7.24 3.75 2.42
C VAL A 75 6.29 2.77 3.07
N ARG A 76 5.10 2.58 2.49
CA ARG A 76 4.03 1.76 3.06
C ARG A 76 3.53 0.72 2.07
N HIS A 77 3.38 -0.49 2.56
CA HIS A 77 2.73 -1.60 1.85
C HIS A 77 1.46 -1.99 2.60
N GLN A 78 0.36 -2.15 1.86
CA GLN A 78 -0.92 -2.49 2.45
C GLN A 78 -1.77 -3.37 1.54
N CYS A 79 -2.68 -4.10 2.17
CA CYS A 79 -3.78 -4.79 1.51
C CYS A 79 -5.10 -4.15 1.94
N LYS A 80 -5.99 -3.94 0.98
CA LYS A 80 -7.34 -3.40 1.18
C LYS A 80 -8.36 -4.42 0.69
N ALA A 81 -9.25 -4.85 1.57
CA ALA A 81 -10.45 -5.60 1.21
C ALA A 81 -11.64 -4.65 1.04
N THR A 82 -12.35 -4.77 -0.07
CA THR A 82 -13.57 -4.01 -0.37
C THR A 82 -14.75 -4.95 -0.61
N LEU A 83 -15.78 -4.81 0.21
CA LEU A 83 -17.08 -5.45 0.02
C LEU A 83 -18.06 -4.40 -0.52
N ILE A 84 -18.49 -4.58 -1.76
CA ILE A 84 -19.51 -3.74 -2.40
C ILE A 84 -20.88 -4.22 -1.93
N ILE A 85 -21.67 -3.32 -1.35
CA ILE A 85 -23.02 -3.62 -0.87
C ILE A 85 -24.01 -2.96 -1.84
N PRO A 86 -24.87 -3.73 -2.55
CA PRO A 86 -25.86 -3.15 -3.44
C PRO A 86 -26.78 -2.18 -2.71
N MET A 87 -26.93 -0.95 -3.24
CA MET A 87 -27.74 0.12 -2.64
C MET A 87 -27.31 0.54 -1.22
N GLY A 88 -26.10 0.17 -0.80
CA GLY A 88 -25.53 0.51 0.50
C GLY A 88 -24.12 1.07 0.37
N PHE A 89 -23.51 1.38 1.51
CA PHE A 89 -22.12 1.83 1.54
C PHE A 89 -21.16 0.64 1.47
N ASN A 90 -20.14 0.77 0.62
CA ASN A 90 -19.06 -0.20 0.56
C ASN A 90 -18.36 -0.31 1.92
N LYS A 91 -18.04 -1.55 2.32
CA LYS A 91 -17.23 -1.80 3.51
C LYS A 91 -15.79 -1.99 3.06
N ASN A 92 -14.89 -1.20 3.65
CA ASN A 92 -13.45 -1.26 3.39
C ASN A 92 -12.73 -1.73 4.65
N CYS A 93 -11.74 -2.58 4.50
CA CYS A 93 -10.80 -2.94 5.55
C CYS A 93 -9.39 -2.81 5.00
N HIS A 94 -8.52 -2.11 5.73
CA HIS A 94 -7.11 -1.92 5.36
C HIS A 94 -6.21 -2.62 6.37
N LYS A 95 -5.19 -3.30 5.88
CA LYS A 95 -4.15 -3.92 6.70
C LYS A 95 -2.77 -3.63 6.11
N PRO A 96 -1.93 -2.83 6.80
CA PRO A 96 -0.55 -2.67 6.41
C PRO A 96 0.25 -3.94 6.73
N TYR A 97 1.35 -4.14 6.01
CA TYR A 97 2.35 -5.16 6.29
C TYR A 97 3.74 -4.59 6.07
N SER A 98 4.73 -5.11 6.80
CA SER A 98 6.12 -4.68 6.69
C SER A 98 6.86 -5.51 5.65
N VAL A 99 7.57 -4.82 4.78
CA VAL A 99 8.52 -5.37 3.80
C VAL A 99 9.92 -5.02 4.28
N ASN A 100 10.81 -6.01 4.32
CA ASN A 100 12.24 -5.81 4.55
C ASN A 100 12.98 -6.42 3.37
N THR A 101 13.48 -5.59 2.48
CA THR A 101 14.28 -6.05 1.34
C THR A 101 15.73 -6.23 1.75
N LEU A 102 16.33 -7.28 1.19
CA LEU A 102 17.73 -7.61 1.40
C LEU A 102 18.58 -6.58 0.67
N TYR A 103 18.91 -5.49 1.38
CA TYR A 103 19.83 -4.48 0.89
C TYR A 103 21.23 -4.81 1.40
N ASP A 104 22.10 -5.27 0.50
CA ASP A 104 23.50 -5.53 0.83
C ASP A 104 24.29 -4.21 0.85
N LEU A 105 24.48 -3.68 2.06
CA LEU A 105 25.26 -2.46 2.30
C LEU A 105 26.71 -2.56 1.79
N ASN A 106 27.26 -3.76 1.63
CA ASN A 106 28.62 -3.94 1.12
C ASN A 106 28.72 -3.63 -0.39
N LEU A 107 27.61 -3.72 -1.10
CA LEU A 107 27.52 -3.41 -2.53
C LEU A 107 27.23 -1.93 -2.79
N ASP A 108 26.79 -1.18 -1.77
CA ASP A 108 26.43 0.23 -1.90
C ASP A 108 27.69 1.12 -1.95
N PRO A 109 27.97 1.79 -3.08
CA PRO A 109 29.12 2.68 -3.20
C PRO A 109 29.02 3.92 -2.29
N LEU A 110 27.82 4.35 -1.88
CA LEU A 110 27.61 5.48 -0.96
C LEU A 110 27.82 5.08 0.50
N SER A 111 27.67 3.78 0.83
CA SER A 111 27.93 3.24 2.16
C SER A 111 29.42 3.05 2.47
N LYS A 112 30.31 3.28 1.49
CA LYS A 112 31.78 3.17 1.64
C LYS A 112 32.44 4.46 2.13
N VAL A 113 31.68 5.53 2.29
CA VAL A 113 32.20 6.83 2.73
C VAL A 113 31.95 6.97 4.24
N PRO A 114 33.00 7.18 5.07
CA PRO A 114 32.87 7.32 6.52
C PRO A 114 32.16 8.61 6.96
#